data_AF-A0ABD3F4N8-F1
#
_entry.id   AF-A0ABD3F4N8-F1
#
_cell.length_a   1.000
_cell.length_b   1.000
_cell.length_c   1.000
_cell.angle_alpha   90.00
_cell.angle_beta   90.00
_cell.angle_gamma   90.00
#
_symmetry.space_group_name_H-M   'P 1'
#
loop_
_entity.id
_entity.type
_entity.pdbx_description
1 polymer ?
#
loop_
_entity_poly.entity_id
_entity_poly.type
_entity_poly.pdbx_seq_one_letter_code
_entity_poly.pdbx_strand_id
1 'polypeptide(L)'
;MSTKGKWLTIEQKCDVIAQHRREPAANYTQLALWAKTRFELSVPPSRQTVRNIVKAAVDIEAKRERGIVSTKGRSPCVRSQELEDRLKQYACDCQAHDVRLTRRLLNAQAREILDGMERAPALNLSVGWLTRFMKRHGLRFQKEREGPTEFEAGGNNSVLTATVNVQVEQQEPVADRVQAVGEDERARVDQLRHKWTVRLREVEKEAREIRKYLRRLDDVSTIEQQEREAANELLPRDGNV
;
A
#
# COMPACT_ATOMS: atom_id res chain seq x y z
N MET A 1 1.01 19.09 -30.45
CA MET A 1 0.58 19.20 -29.03
C MET A 1 1.46 20.22 -28.30
N SER A 2 1.05 21.48 -28.20
CA SER A 2 1.87 22.57 -27.63
C SER A 2 1.77 22.61 -26.11
N THR A 3 2.87 22.33 -25.42
CA THR A 3 2.93 22.29 -23.94
C THR A 3 3.50 23.60 -23.38
N LYS A 4 2.73 24.68 -23.39
CA LYS A 4 3.03 25.82 -22.52
C LYS A 4 2.89 25.35 -21.06
N GLY A 5 3.98 25.37 -20.30
CA GLY A 5 3.98 25.07 -18.85
C GLY A 5 4.23 23.63 -18.41
N LYS A 6 4.85 22.77 -19.25
CA LYS A 6 5.24 21.42 -18.80
C LYS A 6 6.38 21.52 -17.79
N TRP A 7 6.15 21.00 -16.58
CA TRP A 7 7.20 20.86 -15.56
C TRP A 7 8.18 19.78 -16.00
N LEU A 8 9.49 20.05 -15.86
CA LEU A 8 10.52 19.04 -16.09
C LEU A 8 10.39 17.92 -15.04
N THR A 9 10.41 16.66 -15.50
CA THR A 9 10.43 15.48 -14.62
C THR A 9 11.74 15.38 -13.85
N ILE A 10 11.82 14.52 -12.84
CA ILE A 10 13.08 14.30 -12.10
C ILE A 10 14.17 13.75 -13.04
N GLU A 11 13.82 12.83 -13.93
CA GLU A 11 14.76 12.29 -14.94
C GLU A 11 15.27 13.39 -15.88
N GLN A 12 14.38 14.23 -16.43
CA GLN A 12 14.78 15.33 -17.31
C GLN A 12 15.68 16.34 -16.59
N LYS A 13 15.48 16.55 -15.28
CA LYS A 13 16.36 17.40 -14.47
C LYS A 13 17.73 16.75 -14.26
N CYS A 14 17.79 15.45 -14.00
CA CYS A 14 19.05 14.70 -13.91
C CYS A 14 19.84 14.77 -15.23
N ASP A 15 19.16 14.66 -16.37
CA ASP A 15 19.79 14.79 -17.69
C ASP A 15 20.40 16.18 -17.90
N VAL A 16 19.71 17.25 -17.47
CA VAL A 16 20.24 18.62 -17.49
C VAL A 16 21.47 18.77 -16.59
N ILE A 17 21.46 18.15 -15.40
CA ILE A 17 22.60 18.14 -14.49
C ILE A 17 23.78 17.38 -15.13
N ALA A 18 23.53 16.22 -15.73
CA ALA A 18 24.55 15.43 -16.41
C ALA A 18 25.16 16.20 -17.59
N GLN A 19 24.34 16.90 -18.38
CA GLN A 19 24.85 17.75 -19.46
C GLN A 19 25.71 18.90 -18.93
N HIS A 20 25.29 19.57 -17.85
CA HIS A 20 26.10 20.62 -17.25
C HIS A 20 27.44 20.12 -16.69
N ARG A 21 27.47 18.90 -16.14
CA ARG A 21 28.72 18.28 -15.67
C ARG A 21 29.65 17.89 -16.81
N ARG A 22 29.12 17.50 -17.97
CA ARG A 22 29.89 17.22 -19.19
C ARG A 22 30.49 18.49 -19.79
N GLU A 23 29.72 19.58 -19.78
CA GLU A 23 30.10 20.87 -20.35
C GLU A 23 29.87 22.00 -19.34
N PRO A 24 30.74 22.14 -18.31
CA PRO A 24 30.56 23.17 -17.27
C PRO A 24 30.75 24.59 -17.80
N ALA A 25 31.46 24.76 -18.93
CA ALA A 25 31.64 26.04 -19.61
C ALA A 25 30.39 26.51 -20.36
N ALA A 26 29.40 25.64 -20.60
CA ALA A 26 28.18 26.00 -21.30
C ALA A 26 27.34 26.99 -20.49
N ASN A 27 26.86 28.05 -21.14
CA ASN A 27 26.01 29.04 -20.49
C ASN A 27 24.63 28.42 -20.19
N TYR A 28 24.01 28.77 -19.06
CA TYR A 28 22.67 28.32 -18.69
C TYR A 28 21.60 28.57 -19.77
N THR A 29 21.78 29.60 -20.61
CA THR A 29 20.90 29.84 -21.78
C THR A 29 21.07 28.77 -22.87
N GLN A 30 22.30 28.33 -23.14
CA GLN A 30 22.57 27.24 -24.09
C GLN A 30 22.04 25.91 -23.54
N LEU A 31 22.22 25.67 -22.24
CA LEU A 31 21.68 24.49 -21.57
C LEU A 31 20.14 24.46 -21.56
N ALA A 32 19.49 25.63 -21.47
CA ALA A 32 18.05 25.75 -21.65
C ALA A 32 17.59 25.40 -23.08
N LEU A 33 18.33 25.88 -24.09
CA LEU A 33 18.03 25.56 -25.49
C LEU A 33 18.24 24.07 -25.77
N TRP A 34 19.31 23.48 -25.25
CA TRP A 34 19.57 22.05 -25.29
C TRP A 34 18.41 21.26 -24.67
N ALA A 35 17.93 21.66 -23.48
CA ALA A 35 16.82 20.99 -22.81
C ALA A 35 15.52 21.09 -23.63
N LYS A 36 15.29 22.21 -24.32
CA LYS A 36 14.16 22.38 -25.24
C LYS A 36 14.24 21.35 -26.37
N THR A 37 15.38 21.24 -27.03
CA THR A 37 15.59 20.33 -28.16
C THR A 37 15.53 18.87 -27.71
N ARG A 38 16.19 18.54 -26.59
CA ARG A 38 16.29 17.17 -26.06
C ARG A 38 14.95 16.60 -25.59
N PHE A 39 14.10 17.43 -24.99
CA PHE A 39 12.80 17.00 -24.43
C PHE A 39 11.60 17.49 -25.24
N GLU A 40 11.81 18.02 -26.44
CA GLU A 40 10.77 18.52 -27.34
C GLU A 40 9.81 19.50 -26.66
N LEU A 41 10.37 20.42 -25.86
CA LEU A 41 9.56 21.40 -25.13
C LEU A 41 9.09 22.51 -26.07
N SER A 42 7.83 22.92 -25.91
CA SER A 42 7.27 24.07 -26.63
C SER A 42 8.08 25.36 -26.36
N VAL A 43 8.49 25.56 -25.11
CA VAL A 43 9.24 26.74 -24.66
C VAL A 43 10.49 26.27 -23.90
N PRO A 44 11.67 26.86 -24.14
CA PRO A 44 12.86 26.54 -23.36
C PRO A 44 12.64 26.89 -21.88
N PRO A 45 13.16 26.08 -20.94
CA PRO A 45 13.13 26.45 -19.52
C PRO A 45 13.87 27.78 -19.32
N SER A 46 13.42 28.59 -18.36
CA SER A 46 14.10 29.85 -18.08
C SER A 46 15.53 29.61 -17.59
N ARG A 47 16.43 30.57 -17.84
CA ARG A 47 17.81 30.55 -17.32
C ARG A 47 17.82 30.33 -15.80
N GLN A 48 16.89 30.95 -15.07
CA GLN A 48 16.76 30.79 -13.63
C GLN A 48 16.34 29.37 -13.23
N THR A 49 15.46 28.74 -14.01
CA THR A 49 15.04 27.35 -13.79
C THR A 49 16.23 26.40 -13.92
N VAL A 50 17.03 26.55 -14.98
CA VAL A 50 18.25 25.75 -15.20
C VAL A 50 19.24 25.95 -14.06
N ARG A 51 19.49 27.19 -13.65
CA ARG A 51 20.36 27.50 -12.51
C ARG A 51 19.88 26.83 -11.22
N ASN A 52 18.58 26.87 -10.94
CA ASN A 52 18.00 26.25 -9.75
C ASN A 52 18.12 24.71 -9.79
N ILE A 53 17.97 24.10 -10.97
CA ILE A 53 18.16 22.65 -11.16
C ILE A 53 19.60 22.25 -10.85
N VAL A 54 20.57 22.97 -11.42
CA VAL A 54 22.00 22.70 -11.19
C VAL A 54 22.37 22.89 -9.71
N LYS A 55 21.89 23.96 -9.07
CA LYS A 55 22.12 24.19 -7.63
C LYS A 55 21.54 23.10 -6.75
N ALA A 56 20.37 22.57 -7.11
CA ALA A 56 19.68 21.51 -6.37
C ALA A 56 20.07 20.10 -6.85
N ALA A 57 21.24 19.94 -7.49
CA ALA A 57 21.63 18.67 -8.13
C ALA A 57 21.61 17.49 -7.17
N VAL A 58 22.23 17.64 -5.99
CA VAL A 58 22.29 16.60 -4.95
C VAL A 58 20.89 16.16 -4.53
N ASP A 59 19.99 17.11 -4.26
CA ASP A 59 18.62 16.80 -3.86
C ASP A 59 17.81 16.10 -4.95
N ILE A 60 18.01 16.50 -6.20
CA ILE A 60 17.31 15.95 -7.36
C ILE A 60 17.79 14.51 -7.63
N GLU A 61 19.09 14.26 -7.54
CA GLU A 61 19.67 12.92 -7.68
C GLU A 61 19.22 12.00 -6.55
N ALA A 62 19.25 12.48 -5.31
CA ALA A 62 18.71 11.72 -4.17
C ALA A 62 17.21 11.44 -4.31
N LYS A 63 16.42 12.34 -4.93
CA LYS A 63 15.01 12.08 -5.24
C LYS A 63 14.83 11.00 -6.32
N ARG A 64 15.74 10.94 -7.30
CA ARG A 64 15.77 9.89 -8.33
C ARG A 64 16.06 8.53 -7.69
N GLU A 65 17.07 8.45 -6.83
CA GLU A 65 17.44 7.22 -6.11
C GLU A 65 16.31 6.70 -5.21
N ARG A 66 15.57 7.61 -4.56
CA ARG A 66 14.37 7.27 -3.77
C ARG A 66 13.17 6.83 -4.62
N GLY A 67 13.29 6.78 -5.95
CA GLY A 67 12.21 6.35 -6.85
C GLY A 67 11.04 7.33 -6.92
N ILE A 68 11.25 8.62 -6.64
CA ILE A 68 10.18 9.62 -6.74
C ILE A 68 9.96 9.94 -8.22
N VAL A 69 8.91 9.37 -8.84
CA VAL A 69 8.60 9.56 -10.27
C VAL A 69 7.61 10.72 -10.52
N SER A 70 7.40 11.59 -9.54
CA SER A 70 6.41 12.68 -9.68
C SER A 70 6.83 13.65 -10.80
N THR A 71 5.93 13.91 -11.75
CA THR A 71 6.13 14.85 -12.87
C THR A 71 6.40 16.28 -12.40
N LYS A 72 5.99 16.65 -11.18
CA LYS A 72 6.32 17.95 -10.55
C LYS A 72 7.58 17.92 -9.69
N GLY A 73 8.21 16.75 -9.50
CA GLY A 73 9.36 16.57 -8.61
C GLY A 73 9.08 16.87 -7.14
N ARG A 74 7.79 16.87 -6.75
CA ARG A 74 7.37 17.03 -5.35
C ARG A 74 7.55 15.71 -4.64
N SER A 75 8.28 15.73 -3.52
CA SER A 75 8.24 14.66 -2.55
C SER A 75 6.78 14.50 -2.12
N PRO A 76 6.20 13.32 -2.26
CA PRO A 76 4.79 13.17 -1.98
C PRO A 76 4.61 13.24 -0.45
N CYS A 77 4.15 14.39 0.04
CA CYS A 77 3.88 14.64 1.46
C CYS A 77 2.91 13.58 1.98
N VAL A 78 3.42 12.62 2.74
CA VAL A 78 2.58 11.70 3.52
C VAL A 78 2.46 12.27 4.91
N ARG A 79 1.26 12.15 5.47
CA ARG A 79 0.96 12.45 6.86
C ARG A 79 1.92 11.77 7.85
N SER A 80 2.39 10.57 7.52
CA SER A 80 3.41 9.83 8.27
C SER A 80 4.37 9.17 7.30
N GLN A 81 5.62 9.64 7.26
CA GLN A 81 6.67 9.00 6.47
C GLN A 81 7.06 7.64 7.07
N GLU A 82 7.11 7.58 8.40
CA GLU A 82 7.46 6.37 9.15
C GLU A 82 6.47 5.21 8.89
N LEU A 83 5.16 5.49 8.87
CA LEU A 83 4.16 4.49 8.53
C LEU A 83 4.35 3.95 7.11
N GLU A 84 4.64 4.83 6.15
CA GLU A 84 4.85 4.41 4.77
C GLU A 84 6.08 3.53 4.63
N ASP A 85 7.19 3.88 5.28
CA ASP A 85 8.44 3.14 5.17
C ASP A 85 8.31 1.76 5.83
N ARG A 86 7.71 1.66 7.02
CA ARG A 86 7.44 0.37 7.69
C ARG A 86 6.47 -0.50 6.90
N LEU A 87 5.39 0.08 6.37
CA LEU A 87 4.40 -0.66 5.58
C LEU A 87 4.97 -1.09 4.22
N LYS A 88 5.85 -0.29 3.63
CA LYS A 88 6.59 -0.65 2.41
C LYS A 88 7.51 -1.83 2.68
N GLN A 89 8.27 -1.82 3.78
CA GLN A 89 9.13 -2.94 4.16
C GLN A 89 8.32 -4.23 4.30
N TYR A 90 7.22 -4.18 5.04
CA TYR A 90 6.31 -5.32 5.17
C TYR A 90 5.78 -5.83 3.82
N ALA A 91 5.45 -4.91 2.90
CA ALA A 91 5.01 -5.28 1.56
C ALA A 91 6.12 -5.98 0.76
N CYS A 92 7.37 -5.52 0.89
CA CYS A 92 8.53 -6.17 0.28
C CYS A 92 8.78 -7.56 0.88
N ASP A 93 8.67 -7.71 2.20
CA ASP A 93 8.86 -8.99 2.88
C ASP A 93 7.78 -9.99 2.44
N CYS A 94 6.52 -9.55 2.34
CA CYS A 94 5.43 -10.36 1.82
C CYS A 94 5.69 -10.82 0.38
N GLN A 95 6.24 -9.94 -0.48
CA GLN A 95 6.62 -10.32 -1.84
C GLN A 95 7.79 -11.30 -1.88
N ALA A 96 8.77 -11.17 -0.98
CA ALA A 96 9.90 -12.10 -0.88
C ALA A 96 9.46 -13.50 -0.40
N HIS A 97 8.43 -13.57 0.43
CA HIS A 97 7.86 -14.82 0.97
C HIS A 97 6.69 -15.39 0.14
N ASP A 98 6.45 -14.87 -1.07
CA ASP A 98 5.33 -15.25 -1.96
C ASP A 98 3.94 -15.16 -1.29
N VAL A 99 3.81 -14.29 -0.29
CA VAL A 99 2.54 -14.02 0.39
C VAL A 99 1.72 -13.06 -0.46
N ARG A 100 0.50 -13.48 -0.79
CA ARG A 100 -0.44 -12.65 -1.54
C ARG A 100 -0.82 -11.41 -0.75
N LEU A 101 -0.33 -10.26 -1.20
CA LEU A 101 -0.73 -8.96 -0.66
C LEU A 101 -2.22 -8.73 -0.94
N THR A 102 -3.03 -8.65 0.11
CA THR A 102 -4.43 -8.24 0.01
C THR A 102 -4.64 -6.88 0.65
N ARG A 103 -5.71 -6.22 0.22
CA ARG A 103 -6.11 -4.92 0.77
C ARG A 103 -6.35 -4.98 2.28
N ARG A 104 -6.93 -6.07 2.77
CA ARG A 104 -7.25 -6.27 4.19
C ARG A 104 -5.97 -6.45 4.99
N LEU A 105 -5.03 -7.25 4.48
CA LEU A 105 -3.73 -7.48 5.12
C LEU A 105 -2.94 -6.18 5.30
N LEU A 106 -2.80 -5.40 4.22
CA LEU A 106 -2.11 -4.11 4.30
C LEU A 106 -2.80 -3.11 5.24
N ASN A 107 -4.13 -3.13 5.33
CA ASN A 107 -4.87 -2.25 6.23
C ASN A 107 -4.74 -2.68 7.69
N ALA A 108 -4.70 -3.99 7.96
CA ALA A 108 -4.46 -4.53 9.29
C ALA A 108 -3.04 -4.19 9.75
N GLN A 109 -2.03 -4.44 8.92
CA GLN A 109 -0.64 -4.09 9.23
C GLN A 109 -0.46 -2.57 9.45
N ALA A 110 -1.11 -1.75 8.63
CA ALA A 110 -1.05 -0.30 8.81
C ALA A 110 -1.66 0.18 10.14
N ARG A 111 -2.70 -0.51 10.64
CA ARG A 111 -3.26 -0.24 11.97
C ARG A 111 -2.28 -0.64 13.07
N GLU A 112 -1.75 -1.84 13.00
CA GLU A 112 -0.79 -2.35 13.98
C GLU A 112 0.45 -1.43 14.09
N ILE A 113 0.96 -0.96 12.94
CA ILE A 113 2.07 0.00 12.91
C ILE A 113 1.67 1.33 13.57
N LEU A 114 0.45 1.83 13.35
CA LEU A 114 -0.03 3.06 13.98
C LEU A 114 -0.24 2.90 15.50
N ASP A 115 -0.78 1.76 15.93
CA ASP A 115 -1.03 1.46 17.34
C ASP A 115 0.29 1.32 18.13
N GLY A 116 1.35 0.84 17.46
CA GLY A 116 2.71 0.75 18.03
C GLY A 116 3.55 2.03 17.94
N MET A 117 3.03 3.14 17.40
CA MET A 117 3.74 4.42 17.34
C MET A 117 3.47 5.26 18.59
N GLU A 118 4.53 5.68 19.29
CA GLU A 118 4.43 6.59 20.44
C GLU A 118 3.78 7.94 20.10
N ARG A 119 3.91 8.39 18.84
CA ARG A 119 3.30 9.64 18.35
C ARG A 119 2.49 9.41 17.08
N ALA A 120 1.46 8.57 17.21
CA ALA A 120 0.55 8.25 16.10
C ALA A 120 -0.09 9.52 15.51
N PRO A 121 0.09 9.80 14.20
CA PRO A 121 -0.59 10.90 13.55
C PRO A 121 -2.06 10.56 13.37
N ALA A 122 -2.94 11.55 13.51
CA ALA A 122 -4.36 11.42 13.17
C ALA A 122 -4.51 11.15 11.66
N LEU A 123 -4.49 9.87 11.31
CA LEU A 123 -4.54 9.37 9.94
C LEU A 123 -5.64 8.32 9.82
N ASN A 124 -6.66 8.64 9.04
CA ASN A 124 -7.67 7.67 8.68
C ASN A 124 -7.14 6.76 7.55
N LEU A 125 -6.97 5.48 7.86
CA LEU A 125 -6.57 4.41 6.92
C LEU A 125 -7.69 4.04 5.94
N SER A 126 -8.21 5.06 5.25
CA SER A 126 -9.30 4.95 4.29
C SER A 126 -8.93 4.13 3.07
N VAL A 127 -9.96 3.73 2.32
CA VAL A 127 -9.77 3.09 1.01
C VAL A 127 -8.98 4.02 0.06
N GLY A 128 -9.26 5.33 0.08
CA GLY A 128 -8.51 6.29 -0.74
C GLY A 128 -7.01 6.35 -0.38
N TRP A 129 -6.68 6.32 0.91
CA TRP A 129 -5.30 6.36 1.38
C TRP A 129 -4.51 5.14 0.90
N LEU A 130 -5.04 3.93 1.13
CA LEU A 130 -4.34 2.70 0.78
C LEU A 130 -4.19 2.54 -0.74
N THR A 131 -5.17 3.00 -1.54
CA THR A 131 -5.03 3.01 -3.01
C THR A 131 -3.90 3.94 -3.46
N ARG A 132 -3.73 5.10 -2.79
CA ARG A 132 -2.60 6.02 -3.08
C ARG A 132 -1.26 5.46 -2.63
N PHE A 133 -1.22 4.77 -1.48
CA PHE A 133 -0.04 4.03 -1.00
C PHE A 133 0.40 3.00 -2.04
N MET A 134 -0.51 2.11 -2.44
CA MET A 134 -0.21 1.07 -3.44
C MET A 134 0.28 1.65 -4.76
N LYS A 135 -0.41 2.67 -5.28
CA LYS A 135 -0.02 3.34 -6.53
C LYS A 135 1.38 3.95 -6.46
N ARG A 136 1.76 4.50 -5.30
CA ARG A 136 3.05 5.14 -5.08
C ARG A 136 4.20 4.13 -5.04
N HIS A 137 3.97 2.99 -4.42
CA HIS A 137 4.97 1.93 -4.28
C HIS A 137 4.91 0.88 -5.41
N GLY A 138 4.11 1.11 -6.45
CA GLY A 138 3.99 0.20 -7.59
C GLY A 138 3.34 -1.15 -7.25
N LEU A 139 2.67 -1.25 -6.09
CA LEU A 139 2.03 -2.48 -5.64
C LEU A 139 0.75 -2.71 -6.46
N ARG A 140 0.65 -3.90 -7.07
CA ARG A 140 -0.56 -4.38 -7.74
C ARG A 140 -0.99 -5.67 -7.07
N PHE A 141 -2.30 -5.86 -6.92
CA PHE A 141 -2.83 -7.17 -6.58
C PHE A 141 -2.50 -8.09 -7.74
N GLN A 142 -1.78 -9.19 -7.45
CA GLN A 142 -1.63 -10.25 -8.44
C GLN A 142 -3.03 -10.79 -8.70
N LYS A 143 -3.54 -10.54 -9.92
CA LYS A 143 -4.67 -11.30 -10.46
C LYS A 143 -4.20 -12.75 -10.54
N GLU A 144 -5.06 -13.70 -10.21
CA GLU A 144 -4.75 -15.13 -10.30
C GLU A 144 -3.87 -15.43 -11.52
N ARG A 145 -2.68 -15.95 -11.27
CA ARG A 145 -1.97 -16.72 -12.27
C ARG A 145 -2.80 -17.99 -12.42
N GLU A 146 -3.81 -17.95 -13.29
CA GLU A 146 -4.33 -19.17 -13.89
C GLU A 146 -3.09 -19.90 -14.42
N GLY A 147 -2.81 -21.06 -13.83
CA GLY A 147 -1.70 -21.90 -14.22
C GLY A 147 -1.82 -22.26 -15.70
N PRO A 148 -0.71 -22.56 -16.38
CA PRO A 148 -0.76 -22.99 -17.76
C PRO A 148 -1.56 -24.31 -17.81
N THR A 149 -2.75 -24.29 -18.41
CA THR A 149 -3.37 -25.48 -18.95
C THR A 149 -2.51 -25.95 -20.11
N GLU A 150 -1.43 -26.67 -19.78
CA GLU A 150 -0.82 -27.61 -20.69
C GLU A 150 -1.84 -28.72 -20.95
N PHE A 151 -2.51 -28.67 -22.09
CA PHE A 151 -2.76 -29.86 -22.89
C PHE A 151 -2.84 -29.48 -24.37
N GLU A 152 -1.88 -30.01 -25.11
CA GLU A 152 -1.77 -29.91 -26.57
C GLU A 152 -2.92 -30.60 -27.30
N ALA A 153 -3.25 -30.12 -28.50
CA ALA A 153 -3.42 -30.92 -29.72
C ALA A 153 -4.26 -30.17 -30.77
N GLY A 154 -3.61 -29.36 -31.60
CA GLY A 154 -4.14 -28.97 -32.90
C GLY A 154 -3.78 -30.05 -33.93
N GLY A 155 -4.65 -31.04 -34.10
CA GLY A 155 -4.55 -32.01 -35.19
C GLY A 155 -5.41 -31.59 -36.39
N ASN A 156 -4.93 -31.86 -37.61
CA ASN A 156 -5.77 -31.95 -38.80
C ASN A 156 -5.29 -33.10 -39.71
N ASN A 157 -6.29 -33.83 -40.21
CA ASN A 157 -6.34 -34.80 -41.31
C ASN A 157 -6.00 -36.29 -41.05
N SER A 158 -7.01 -36.99 -40.54
CA SER A 158 -7.85 -37.99 -41.24
C SER A 158 -7.27 -38.73 -42.45
N VAL A 159 -7.18 -40.07 -42.36
CA VAL A 159 -7.38 -41.05 -43.46
C VAL A 159 -7.66 -42.46 -42.86
N LEU A 160 -8.85 -43.02 -43.18
CA LEU A 160 -9.26 -44.46 -43.27
C LEU A 160 -9.26 -45.31 -41.96
N THR A 161 -10.10 -46.32 -41.69
CA THR A 161 -11.27 -46.98 -42.30
C THR A 161 -11.82 -48.00 -41.27
N ALA A 162 -13.07 -48.44 -41.48
CA ALA A 162 -13.59 -49.78 -41.21
C ALA A 162 -14.19 -50.11 -39.81
N THR A 163 -15.53 -50.09 -39.79
CA THR A 163 -16.48 -51.17 -39.38
C THR A 163 -16.29 -51.88 -38.04
N VAL A 164 -17.34 -51.87 -37.18
CA VAL A 164 -18.31 -52.97 -36.95
C VAL A 164 -19.14 -52.71 -35.66
N ASN A 165 -20.47 -52.72 -35.84
CA ASN A 165 -21.59 -53.13 -34.98
C ASN A 165 -21.58 -53.14 -33.42
N VAL A 166 -22.61 -52.44 -32.89
CA VAL A 166 -23.77 -52.94 -32.07
C VAL A 166 -23.64 -53.17 -30.55
N GLN A 167 -24.69 -52.67 -29.85
CA GLN A 167 -25.23 -52.92 -28.49
C GLN A 167 -24.44 -52.31 -27.31
N VAL A 168 -24.85 -51.16 -26.75
CA VAL A 168 -25.97 -50.91 -25.81
C VAL A 168 -25.91 -51.83 -24.58
N GLU A 169 -25.18 -51.38 -23.56
CA GLU A 169 -25.43 -51.78 -22.17
C GLU A 169 -25.27 -50.55 -21.27
N GLN A 170 -26.22 -50.43 -20.34
CA GLN A 170 -26.56 -49.23 -19.59
C GLN A 170 -25.50 -48.92 -18.52
N GLN A 171 -25.06 -47.65 -18.43
CA GLN A 171 -24.38 -47.12 -17.23
C GLN A 171 -24.74 -45.65 -16.97
N GLU A 172 -25.13 -45.42 -15.72
CA GLU A 172 -25.66 -44.22 -15.07
C GLU A 172 -24.82 -42.93 -15.26
N PRO A 173 -25.43 -41.72 -15.17
CA PRO A 173 -24.79 -40.47 -15.50
C PRO A 173 -23.84 -39.94 -14.40
N VAL A 174 -22.55 -39.85 -14.72
CA VAL A 174 -21.44 -39.34 -13.88
C VAL A 174 -21.50 -37.81 -13.62
N ALA A 175 -22.52 -37.11 -14.13
CA ALA A 175 -22.62 -35.65 -14.07
C ALA A 175 -23.03 -35.08 -12.71
N ASP A 176 -23.67 -35.87 -11.85
CA ASP A 176 -24.22 -35.40 -10.56
C ASP A 176 -23.15 -35.31 -9.44
N ARG A 177 -22.03 -36.03 -9.61
CA ARG A 177 -21.00 -36.17 -8.57
C ARG A 177 -20.03 -34.98 -8.47
N VAL A 178 -19.96 -34.13 -9.50
CA VAL A 178 -19.06 -32.96 -9.52
C VAL A 178 -19.75 -31.71 -8.95
N GLN A 179 -21.09 -31.64 -8.98
CA GLN A 179 -21.85 -30.55 -8.37
C GLN A 179 -21.97 -30.70 -6.85
N ALA A 180 -22.22 -31.92 -6.35
CA ALA A 180 -22.36 -32.18 -4.91
C ALA A 180 -21.10 -31.84 -4.08
N VAL A 181 -19.90 -32.14 -4.61
CA VAL A 181 -18.62 -31.87 -3.91
C VAL A 181 -18.36 -30.35 -3.78
N GLY A 182 -18.82 -29.55 -4.74
CA GLY A 182 -18.68 -28.10 -4.69
C GLY A 182 -19.65 -27.42 -3.73
N GLU A 183 -20.82 -27.99 -3.50
CA GLU A 183 -21.84 -27.47 -2.57
C GLU A 183 -21.47 -27.76 -1.11
N ASP A 184 -20.93 -28.95 -0.82
CA ASP A 184 -20.44 -29.32 0.51
C ASP A 184 -19.28 -28.42 0.97
N GLU A 185 -18.36 -28.09 0.06
CA GLU A 185 -17.23 -27.22 0.38
C GLU A 185 -17.68 -25.77 0.60
N ARG A 186 -18.68 -25.30 -0.16
CA ARG A 186 -19.31 -23.98 0.07
C ARG A 186 -20.01 -23.93 1.42
N ALA A 187 -20.77 -24.97 1.78
CA ALA A 187 -21.44 -25.07 3.07
C ALA A 187 -20.44 -25.06 4.24
N ARG A 188 -19.29 -25.74 4.12
CA ARG A 188 -18.21 -25.70 5.11
C ARG A 188 -17.61 -24.30 5.27
N VAL A 189 -17.35 -23.60 4.16
CA VAL A 189 -16.83 -22.23 4.17
C VAL A 189 -17.82 -21.27 4.83
N ASP A 190 -19.12 -21.43 4.58
CA ASP A 190 -20.16 -20.59 5.18
C ASP A 190 -20.34 -20.87 6.67
N GLN A 191 -20.24 -22.14 7.10
CA GLN A 191 -20.21 -22.51 8.52
C GLN A 191 -19.00 -21.90 9.24
N LEU A 192 -17.83 -21.96 8.62
CA LEU A 192 -16.62 -21.32 9.15
C LEU A 192 -16.85 -19.80 9.27
N ARG A 193 -17.32 -19.14 8.22
CA ARG A 193 -17.64 -17.70 8.24
C ARG A 193 -18.61 -17.36 9.37
N HIS A 194 -19.68 -18.12 9.52
CA HIS A 194 -20.65 -17.93 10.59
C HIS A 194 -19.98 -18.07 11.97
N LYS A 195 -19.20 -19.13 12.19
CA LYS A 195 -18.45 -19.37 13.43
C LYS A 195 -17.49 -18.21 13.76
N TRP A 196 -16.76 -17.70 12.77
CA TRP A 196 -15.87 -16.54 12.94
C TRP A 196 -16.64 -15.27 13.28
N THR A 197 -17.81 -15.03 12.67
CA THR A 197 -18.64 -13.86 13.01
C THR A 197 -19.23 -13.91 14.40
N VAL A 198 -19.62 -15.10 14.87
CA VAL A 198 -20.08 -15.30 16.26
C VAL A 198 -18.94 -15.03 17.23
N ARG A 199 -17.75 -15.60 16.97
CA ARG A 199 -16.57 -15.38 17.81
C ARG A 199 -16.16 -13.91 17.86
N LEU A 200 -16.26 -13.19 16.74
CA LEU A 200 -16.00 -11.76 16.70
C LEU A 200 -16.94 -10.98 17.63
N ARG A 201 -18.23 -11.31 17.64
CA ARG A 201 -19.21 -10.66 18.54
C ARG A 201 -18.95 -10.96 20.02
N GLU A 202 -18.47 -12.16 20.34
CA GLU A 202 -18.05 -12.53 21.69
C GLU A 202 -16.86 -11.69 22.14
N VAL A 203 -15.82 -11.61 21.31
CA VAL A 203 -14.62 -10.78 21.58
C VAL A 203 -15.00 -9.31 21.75
N GLU A 204 -15.90 -8.78 20.92
CA GLU A 204 -16.42 -7.42 21.09
C GLU A 204 -17.18 -7.21 22.41
N LYS A 205 -17.87 -8.25 22.91
CA LYS A 205 -18.57 -8.22 24.21
C LYS A 205 -17.57 -8.25 25.35
N GLU A 206 -16.57 -9.13 25.31
CA GLU A 206 -15.47 -9.17 26.27
C GLU A 206 -14.74 -7.81 26.34
N ALA A 207 -14.41 -7.22 25.19
CA ALA A 207 -13.78 -5.90 25.12
C ALA A 207 -14.66 -4.78 25.71
N ARG A 208 -16.00 -4.88 25.60
CA ARG A 208 -16.92 -3.94 26.26
C ARG A 208 -16.88 -4.07 27.78
N GLU A 209 -16.84 -5.29 28.31
CA GLU A 209 -16.74 -5.52 29.75
C GLU A 209 -15.39 -5.06 30.30
N ILE A 210 -14.29 -5.30 29.58
CA ILE A 210 -12.96 -4.78 29.94
C ILE A 210 -12.99 -3.25 30.01
N ARG A 211 -13.55 -2.56 29.01
CA ARG A 211 -13.71 -1.08 29.06
C ARG A 211 -14.57 -0.60 30.23
N LYS A 212 -15.59 -1.35 30.60
CA LYS A 212 -16.44 -1.04 31.76
C LYS A 212 -15.68 -1.21 33.07
N TYR A 213 -14.86 -2.25 33.18
CA TYR A 213 -14.01 -2.49 34.33
C TYR A 213 -12.92 -1.42 34.47
N LEU A 214 -12.24 -1.06 33.39
CA LEU A 214 -11.23 0.01 33.39
C LEU A 214 -11.81 1.35 33.84
N ARG A 215 -13.00 1.74 33.34
CA ARG A 215 -13.68 2.96 33.83
C ARG A 215 -13.93 2.94 35.33
N ARG A 216 -14.35 1.80 35.88
CA ARG A 216 -14.55 1.68 37.34
C ARG A 216 -13.24 1.83 38.11
N LEU A 217 -12.13 1.32 37.59
CA LEU A 217 -10.82 1.51 38.21
C LEU A 217 -10.38 2.97 38.15
N ASP A 218 -10.58 3.66 37.02
CA ASP A 218 -10.27 5.09 36.89
C ASP A 218 -11.14 5.92 37.85
N ASP A 219 -12.43 5.60 38.00
CA ASP A 219 -13.33 6.25 38.95
C ASP A 219 -12.82 6.09 40.40
N VAL A 220 -12.42 4.87 40.79
CA VAL A 220 -11.86 4.58 42.13
C VAL A 220 -10.54 5.31 42.34
N SER A 221 -9.64 5.29 41.35
CA SER A 221 -8.37 6.02 41.41
C SER A 221 -8.58 7.52 41.55
N THR A 222 -9.60 8.06 40.89
CA THR A 222 -9.95 9.49 40.97
C THR A 222 -10.47 9.85 42.36
N ILE A 223 -11.30 8.99 42.97
CA ILE A 223 -11.81 9.18 44.33
C ILE A 223 -10.67 9.13 45.36
N GLU A 224 -9.79 8.14 45.29
CA GLU A 224 -8.64 8.04 46.21
C GLU A 224 -7.71 9.25 46.10
N GLN A 225 -7.55 9.79 44.89
CA GLN A 225 -6.72 10.97 44.65
C GLN A 225 -7.35 12.25 45.23
N GLN A 226 -8.67 12.40 45.09
CA GLN A 226 -9.43 13.50 45.71
C GLN A 226 -9.40 13.42 47.25
N GLU A 227 -9.51 12.22 47.83
CA GLU A 227 -9.42 12.03 49.29
C GLU A 227 -8.02 12.36 49.82
N ARG A 228 -6.95 11.99 49.09
CA ARG A 228 -5.57 12.34 49.45
C ARG A 228 -5.31 13.85 49.36
N GLU A 229 -5.83 14.52 48.33
CA GLU A 229 -5.71 15.97 48.19
C GLU A 229 -6.47 16.71 49.31
N ALA A 230 -7.69 16.28 49.63
CA ALA A 230 -8.48 16.82 50.74
C ALA A 230 -7.79 16.61 52.11
N ALA A 231 -7.17 15.45 52.32
CA ALA A 231 -6.41 15.17 53.54
C ALA A 231 -5.13 16.02 53.66
N ASN A 232 -4.51 16.38 52.54
CA ASN A 232 -3.32 17.23 52.50
C ASN A 232 -3.65 18.73 52.72
N GLU A 233 -4.85 19.18 52.35
CA GLU A 233 -5.33 20.54 52.63
C GLU A 233 -5.78 20.75 54.10
N LEU A 234 -6.09 19.68 54.82
CA LEU A 234 -6.53 19.73 56.23
C LEU A 234 -5.39 19.71 57.26
N LEU A 235 -4.13 19.61 56.82
CA LEU A 235 -2.98 19.77 57.71
C LEU A 235 -2.69 21.26 57.93
N PRO A 236 -2.70 21.75 59.19
CA PRO A 236 -2.38 23.14 59.47
C PRO A 236 -0.96 23.44 58.98
N ARG A 237 -0.82 24.51 58.19
CA ARG A 237 0.49 25.11 57.89
C ARG A 237 1.01 25.76 59.17
N ASP A 238 1.49 24.93 60.10
CA ASP A 238 2.19 25.41 61.27
C ASP A 238 3.46 26.13 60.79
N GLY A 239 3.55 27.38 61.26
CA GLY A 239 4.40 28.41 60.72
C GLY A 239 5.89 28.09 60.78
N ASN A 240 6.63 28.84 59.98
CA ASN A 240 8.00 29.15 60.34
C ASN A 240 8.21 30.67 60.22
N VAL A 241 8.69 31.17 61.35
CA VAL A 241 9.22 32.47 61.76
C VAL A 241 9.97 33.22 60.67
#